data_AF-A0AAW0FU52-F1
#
_entry.id   AF-A0AAW0FU52-F1
#
_cell.length_a   1.000
_cell.length_b   1.000
_cell.length_c   1.000
_cell.angle_alpha   90.00
_cell.angle_beta   90.00
_cell.angle_gamma   90.00
#
_symmetry.space_group_name_H-M   'P 1'
#
loop_
_entity.id
_entity.type
_entity.pdbx_description
1 polymer ?
#
loop_
_entity_poly.entity_id
_entity_poly.type
_entity_poly.pdbx_seq_one_letter_code
_entity_poly.pdbx_strand_id
1 'polypeptide(L)'
;MVAQNLVYSDWRENYEPDLLSFLLTYRTFIEPALDVLWHTIYDLGPLMHHLPQELVISEEKGVTLKLQSTLLEDIETVYKLARRPSIEDWQRVLFYTKRIKEFHFLTSIFQPCLIHFPPVSFSMALFPTLWDSAATENWNYLCIFMSESVSSIYLFVMDTEGFVCFLSDAVTNMPHLQSLRLTHPDLKFSPSDLQMITLSLPLLRNLTNIDLNFPKPGIPIHHTIVEGLSRLSNLKTLVFTIFHAPFGAVNMDLQYGFASLEELKLLWDDDGCTITAIGAHISLFD
;
A
#
# COMPACT_ATOMS: atom_id res chain seq x y z
N MET A 1 -7.83 17.23 19.61
CA MET A 1 -6.83 18.11 18.96
C MET A 1 -6.67 17.57 17.56
N VAL A 2 -7.31 18.21 16.58
CA VAL A 2 -7.53 17.67 15.23
C VAL A 2 -6.38 18.15 14.35
N ALA A 3 -5.42 17.26 14.07
CA ALA A 3 -4.47 17.40 12.98
C ALA A 3 -5.04 16.63 11.78
N GLN A 4 -6.01 17.23 11.08
CA GLN A 4 -6.50 16.70 9.82
C GLN A 4 -6.58 17.88 8.84
N ASN A 5 -5.94 17.69 7.69
CA ASN A 5 -5.74 18.65 6.59
C ASN A 5 -4.54 19.60 6.72
N LEU A 6 -3.34 19.04 6.93
CA LEU A 6 -2.17 19.60 6.28
C LEU A 6 -2.23 19.17 4.81
N VAL A 7 -2.87 20.01 4.00
CA VAL A 7 -2.59 20.03 2.56
C VAL A 7 -1.07 20.21 2.46
N TYR A 8 -0.38 19.27 1.83
CA TYR A 8 1.03 19.42 1.46
C TYR A 8 1.10 20.61 0.49
N SER A 9 1.16 21.82 1.03
CA SER A 9 1.46 23.02 0.27
C SER A 9 2.88 22.85 -0.22
N ASP A 10 3.00 22.91 -1.54
CA ASP A 10 4.23 22.95 -2.31
C ASP A 10 5.37 23.63 -1.51
N TRP A 11 6.41 22.85 -1.22
CA TRP A 11 7.55 23.24 -0.37
C TRP A 11 8.46 24.30 -1.02
N ARG A 12 8.07 24.78 -2.20
CA ARG A 12 8.77 25.82 -2.95
C ARG A 12 7.93 27.10 -2.92
N GLU A 13 8.56 28.16 -2.40
CA GLU A 13 8.23 29.58 -2.53
C GLU A 13 7.51 30.32 -1.38
N ASN A 14 7.05 29.69 -0.30
CA ASN A 14 6.65 30.42 0.91
C ASN A 14 7.20 29.73 2.17
N TYR A 15 8.32 30.25 2.69
CA TYR A 15 9.00 29.75 3.89
C TYR A 15 8.15 30.01 5.15
N GLU A 16 7.10 29.21 5.35
CA GLU A 16 6.64 28.96 6.72
C GLU A 16 7.77 28.21 7.43
N PRO A 17 8.15 28.60 8.67
CA PRO A 17 9.14 27.86 9.43
C PRO A 17 8.64 26.42 9.57
N ASP A 18 9.27 25.52 8.82
CA ASP A 18 8.92 24.11 8.75
C ASP A 18 8.83 23.57 10.19
N LEU A 19 7.74 22.88 10.49
CA LEU A 19 7.54 22.19 11.77
C LEU A 19 8.80 21.39 12.10
N LEU A 20 9.45 20.77 11.12
CA LEU A 20 10.75 20.11 11.29
C LEU A 20 11.84 21.08 11.76
N SER A 21 11.99 22.25 11.14
CA SER A 21 12.96 23.27 11.57
C SER A 21 12.74 23.70 13.01
N PHE A 22 11.48 23.88 13.43
CA PHE A 22 11.15 24.19 14.82
C PHE A 22 11.52 23.05 15.76
N LEU A 23 11.19 21.80 15.39
CA LEU A 23 11.49 20.60 16.17
C LEU A 23 13.00 20.35 16.32
N LEU A 24 13.79 20.70 15.31
CA LEU A 24 15.25 20.57 15.32
C LEU A 24 15.96 21.58 16.24
N THR A 25 15.29 22.66 16.67
CA THR A 25 15.91 23.65 17.58
C THR A 25 16.06 23.13 19.01
N TYR A 26 15.25 22.15 19.44
CA TYR A 26 15.29 21.60 20.80
C TYR A 26 15.69 20.13 20.80
N ARG A 27 16.93 19.84 21.25
CA ARG A 27 17.49 18.47 21.31
C ARG A 27 16.63 17.47 22.09
N THR A 28 15.88 17.92 23.09
CA THR A 28 15.03 17.03 23.90
C THR A 28 13.80 16.52 23.12
N PHE A 29 13.34 17.27 22.12
CA PHE A 29 12.13 16.94 21.36
C PHE A 29 12.42 16.32 20.00
N ILE A 30 13.68 16.30 19.55
CA ILE A 30 14.02 15.81 18.21
C ILE A 30 13.54 14.38 17.97
N GLU A 31 13.79 13.47 18.92
CA GLU A 31 13.44 12.05 18.77
C GLU A 31 11.92 11.82 18.75
N PRO A 32 11.13 12.28 19.75
CA PRO A 32 9.67 12.14 19.70
C PRO A 32 9.04 12.81 18.47
N ALA A 33 9.62 13.92 18.02
CA ALA A 33 9.06 14.66 16.92
C ALA A 33 9.35 14.00 15.57
N LEU A 34 10.53 13.41 15.39
CA LEU A 34 10.81 12.53 14.26
C LEU A 34 9.90 11.30 14.27
N ASP A 35 9.62 10.72 15.45
CA ASP A 35 8.66 9.60 15.53
C ASP A 35 7.28 9.99 15.04
N VAL A 36 6.80 11.20 15.36
CA VAL A 36 5.52 11.71 14.88
C VAL A 36 5.55 12.03 13.38
N LEU A 37 6.60 12.72 12.90
CA LEU A 37 6.73 13.12 11.50
C LEU A 37 6.80 11.92 10.55
N TRP A 38 7.50 10.86 10.95
CA TRP A 38 7.69 9.67 10.13
C TRP A 38 6.69 8.55 10.44
N HIS A 39 5.78 8.74 11.40
CA HIS A 39 4.83 7.71 11.82
C HIS A 39 3.99 7.18 10.66
N THR A 40 3.45 8.11 9.87
CA THR A 40 2.57 7.85 8.74
C THR A 40 3.17 8.51 7.51
N ILE A 41 3.40 7.75 6.45
CA ILE A 41 3.83 8.31 5.16
C ILE A 41 2.84 7.98 4.05
N TYR A 42 2.58 8.96 3.19
CA TYR A 42 1.65 8.87 2.06
C TYR A 42 2.37 8.74 0.71
N ASP A 43 3.65 9.07 0.70
CA ASP A 43 4.50 8.99 -0.47
C ASP A 43 5.95 8.72 -0.02
N LEU A 44 6.77 8.22 -0.96
CA LEU A 44 8.18 7.93 -0.70
C LEU A 44 9.08 9.17 -0.88
N GLY A 45 8.55 10.29 -1.37
CA GLY A 45 9.29 11.51 -1.66
C GLY A 45 10.17 11.98 -0.50
N PRO A 46 9.65 12.16 0.73
CA PRO A 46 10.46 12.50 1.90
C PRO A 46 11.66 11.56 2.12
N LEU A 47 11.49 10.26 1.89
CA LEU A 47 12.58 9.28 2.01
C LEU A 47 13.58 9.41 0.86
N MET A 48 13.12 9.68 -0.36
CA MET A 48 13.98 9.86 -1.53
C MET A 48 14.89 11.09 -1.38
N HIS A 49 14.45 12.15 -0.69
CA HIS A 49 15.29 13.32 -0.39
C HIS A 49 16.44 13.03 0.59
N HIS A 50 16.44 11.87 1.25
CA HIS A 50 17.55 11.45 2.11
C HIS A 50 18.65 10.69 1.37
N LEU A 51 18.43 10.32 0.11
CA LEU A 51 19.48 9.80 -0.75
C LEU A 51 20.41 10.92 -1.23
N PRO A 52 21.67 10.61 -1.62
CA PRO A 52 22.57 11.60 -2.18
C PRO A 52 21.97 12.31 -3.42
N GLN A 53 22.22 13.62 -3.56
CA GLN A 53 21.62 14.42 -4.64
C GLN A 53 22.12 13.98 -6.03
N GLU A 54 23.34 13.47 -6.11
CA GLU A 54 23.89 12.89 -7.33
C GLU A 54 23.25 11.53 -7.69
N LEU A 55 22.56 10.89 -6.74
CA LEU A 55 21.89 9.62 -6.94
C LEU A 55 20.44 9.81 -7.37
N VAL A 56 19.73 10.82 -6.85
CA VAL A 56 18.31 11.03 -7.14
C VAL A 56 18.11 12.30 -7.96
N ILE A 57 17.55 12.13 -9.16
CA ILE A 57 17.11 13.22 -10.03
C ILE A 57 15.60 13.31 -9.89
N SER A 58 15.10 14.44 -9.38
CA SER A 58 13.67 14.75 -9.38
C SER A 58 13.29 15.49 -10.67
N GLU A 59 12.32 14.98 -11.40
CA GLU A 59 11.71 15.63 -12.56
C GLU A 59 10.25 15.92 -12.28
N GLU A 60 9.82 17.17 -12.43
CA GLU A 60 8.39 17.52 -12.39
C GLU A 60 7.76 17.19 -13.73
N LYS A 61 6.70 16.38 -13.70
CA LYS A 61 5.87 16.09 -14.88
C LYS A 61 4.47 16.60 -14.63
N GLY A 62 3.98 17.42 -15.56
CA GLY A 62 2.56 17.77 -15.60
C GLY A 62 1.75 16.51 -15.90
N VAL A 63 0.85 16.15 -14.99
CA VAL A 63 -0.10 15.05 -15.16
C VAL A 63 -1.49 15.64 -15.28
N THR A 64 -2.18 15.30 -16.36
CA THR A 64 -3.58 15.68 -16.52
C THR A 64 -4.46 14.51 -16.06
N LEU A 65 -5.01 14.61 -14.86
CA LEU A 65 -5.98 13.65 -14.33
C LEU A 65 -7.37 14.00 -14.85
N LYS A 66 -7.96 13.12 -15.65
CA LYS A 66 -9.35 13.27 -16.11
C LYS A 66 -10.30 12.60 -15.12
N LEU A 67 -10.83 13.38 -14.17
CA LEU A 67 -11.80 12.91 -13.18
C LEU A 67 -13.21 13.35 -13.60
N GLN A 68 -14.05 12.40 -14.02
CA GLN A 68 -15.49 12.60 -14.25
C GLN A 68 -15.82 13.92 -14.98
N SER A 69 -15.18 14.16 -16.14
CA SER A 69 -15.30 15.36 -17.01
C SER A 69 -14.50 16.61 -16.61
N THR A 70 -13.90 16.65 -15.42
CA THR A 70 -12.96 17.71 -15.03
C THR A 70 -11.53 17.28 -15.36
N LEU A 71 -10.77 18.15 -16.04
CA LEU A 71 -9.32 17.99 -16.19
C LEU A 71 -8.67 18.66 -14.98
N LEU A 72 -8.12 17.88 -14.06
CA LEU A 72 -7.25 18.39 -13.02
C LEU A 72 -5.82 18.35 -13.57
N GLU A 73 -5.19 19.50 -13.70
CA GLU A 73 -3.75 19.58 -13.93
C GLU A 73 -3.07 19.46 -12.57
N ASP A 74 -2.26 18.43 -12.40
CA ASP A 74 -1.45 18.20 -11.21
C ASP A 74 0.02 18.09 -11.60
N ILE A 75 0.92 18.39 -10.67
CA ILE A 75 2.36 18.25 -10.89
C ILE A 75 2.82 17.02 -10.14
N GLU A 76 3.16 15.96 -10.87
CA GLU A 76 3.76 14.77 -10.30
C GLU A 76 5.28 14.95 -10.23
N THR A 77 5.85 14.76 -9.05
CA THR A 77 7.31 14.69 -8.90
C THR A 77 7.77 13.26 -9.14
N VAL A 78 8.52 13.07 -10.21
CA VAL A 78 9.10 11.79 -10.59
C VAL A 78 10.54 11.70 -10.09
N TYR A 79 10.85 10.67 -9.30
CA TYR A 79 12.21 10.40 -8.85
C TYR A 79 12.87 9.35 -9.76
N LYS A 80 14.04 9.69 -10.30
CA LYS A 80 14.90 8.76 -11.06
C LYS A 80 16.22 8.55 -10.33
N LEU A 81 16.70 7.31 -10.36
CA LEU A 81 18.02 6.98 -9.83
C LEU A 81 19.07 7.11 -10.94
N ALA A 82 20.04 8.00 -10.77
CA ALA A 82 21.11 8.24 -11.73
C ALA A 82 22.11 7.08 -11.84
N ARG A 83 22.22 6.28 -10.77
CA ARG A 83 22.99 5.04 -10.69
C ARG A 83 22.31 4.06 -9.73
N ARG A 84 22.82 2.83 -9.68
CA ARG A 84 22.42 1.86 -8.66
C ARG A 84 22.86 2.37 -7.26
N PRO A 85 21.95 2.42 -6.27
CA PRO A 85 22.32 2.75 -4.90
C PRO A 85 23.22 1.67 -4.28
N SER A 86 24.25 2.09 -3.54
CA SER A 86 25.03 1.21 -2.67
C SER A 86 24.36 1.03 -1.30
N ILE A 87 24.91 0.16 -0.46
CA ILE A 87 24.38 -0.04 0.90
C ILE A 87 24.51 1.25 1.72
N GLU A 88 25.59 2.00 1.53
CA GLU A 88 25.85 3.27 2.20
C GLU A 88 24.80 4.33 1.83
N ASP A 89 24.37 4.38 0.57
CA ASP A 89 23.31 5.29 0.13
C ASP A 89 22.00 5.06 0.90
N TRP A 90 21.68 3.80 1.20
CA TRP A 90 20.47 3.43 1.94
C TRP A 90 20.54 3.66 3.45
N GLN A 91 21.73 3.84 4.04
CA GLN A 91 21.87 3.93 5.51
C GLN A 91 21.00 5.04 6.11
N ARG A 92 20.92 6.19 5.44
CA ARG A 92 20.11 7.32 5.92
C ARG A 92 18.61 7.06 5.77
N VAL A 93 18.19 6.43 4.68
CA VAL A 93 16.80 6.00 4.49
C VAL A 93 16.40 4.99 5.56
N LEU A 94 17.22 3.97 5.78
CA LEU A 94 17.00 2.92 6.78
C LEU A 94 16.94 3.44 8.22
N PHE A 95 17.57 4.58 8.51
CA PHE A 95 17.45 5.24 9.80
C PHE A 95 16.01 5.74 10.05
N TYR A 96 15.35 6.30 9.03
CA TYR A 96 13.99 6.85 9.16
C TYR A 96 12.91 5.78 8.98
N THR A 97 13.14 4.77 8.14
CA THR A 97 12.11 3.73 7.88
C THR A 97 11.70 2.93 9.11
N LYS A 98 12.53 2.88 10.16
CA LYS A 98 12.21 2.25 11.45
C LYS A 98 11.15 3.00 12.27
N ARG A 99 10.86 4.24 11.92
CA ARG A 99 9.84 5.07 12.59
C ARG A 99 8.48 4.95 11.93
N ILE A 100 8.43 4.42 10.72
CA ILE A 100 7.22 4.30 9.92
C ILE A 100 6.37 3.17 10.46
N LYS A 101 5.20 3.52 10.98
CA LYS A 101 4.19 2.57 11.49
C LYS A 101 3.06 2.37 10.50
N GLU A 102 2.76 3.40 9.73
CA GLU A 102 1.66 3.42 8.77
C GLU A 102 2.18 3.82 7.39
N PHE A 103 1.94 2.97 6.40
CA PHE A 103 2.37 3.20 5.03
C PHE A 103 1.15 3.29 4.11
N HIS A 104 0.89 4.46 3.56
CA HIS A 104 -0.19 4.70 2.61
C HIS A 104 0.40 4.81 1.21
N PHE A 105 0.27 3.74 0.44
CA PHE A 105 0.77 3.67 -0.92
C PHE A 105 -0.35 3.94 -1.92
N LEU A 106 -0.42 5.17 -2.39
CA LEU A 106 -1.31 5.57 -3.48
C LEU A 106 -0.53 5.42 -4.80
N THR A 107 -0.71 4.30 -5.49
CA THR A 107 0.08 3.91 -6.68
C THR A 107 -0.07 4.78 -7.93
N SER A 108 -0.84 5.87 -7.89
CA SER A 108 -0.85 6.82 -9.02
C SER A 108 0.54 7.40 -9.30
N ILE A 109 1.45 7.35 -8.32
CA ILE A 109 2.77 8.00 -8.35
C ILE A 109 3.91 7.08 -8.87
N PHE A 110 3.62 5.81 -9.18
CA PHE A 110 4.61 4.83 -9.64
C PHE A 110 4.30 4.21 -11.01
N GLN A 111 3.73 5.00 -11.92
CA GLN A 111 3.96 4.72 -13.35
C GLN A 111 5.49 4.78 -13.62
N PRO A 112 6.03 4.19 -14.71
CA PRO A 112 7.24 3.36 -14.74
C PRO A 112 8.59 4.10 -14.47
N CYS A 113 8.81 4.60 -13.27
CA CYS A 113 9.94 5.49 -12.97
C CYS A 113 11.23 4.77 -12.56
N LEU A 114 11.17 3.47 -12.33
CA LEU A 114 12.30 2.61 -11.94
C LEU A 114 12.73 1.65 -13.07
N ILE A 115 12.33 1.90 -14.33
CA ILE A 115 12.42 0.93 -15.46
C ILE A 115 13.82 0.80 -16.11
N HIS A 116 14.86 1.52 -15.70
CA HIS A 116 16.16 1.44 -16.39
C HIS A 116 17.32 1.05 -15.48
N PHE A 117 17.39 -0.25 -15.16
CA PHE A 117 18.63 -0.87 -14.67
C PHE A 117 19.14 -1.91 -15.68
N PRO A 118 20.46 -1.93 -15.99
CA PRO A 118 21.04 -3.02 -16.78
C PRO A 118 21.14 -4.30 -15.94
N PRO A 119 20.93 -5.48 -16.56
CA PRO A 119 20.86 -6.72 -15.81
C PRO A 119 22.25 -7.23 -15.38
N VAL A 120 22.55 -7.27 -14.08
CA VAL A 120 23.71 -8.01 -13.52
C VAL A 120 23.41 -8.65 -12.16
N SER A 121 23.72 -9.94 -12.07
CA SER A 121 23.49 -10.88 -10.98
C SER A 121 24.18 -10.49 -9.67
N PHE A 122 23.47 -10.57 -8.54
CA PHE A 122 24.10 -10.73 -7.24
C PHE A 122 23.32 -11.72 -6.36
N SER A 123 24.09 -12.48 -5.57
CA SER A 123 23.63 -13.46 -4.60
C SER A 123 24.05 -13.02 -3.19
N MET A 124 23.08 -13.05 -2.27
CA MET A 124 23.16 -13.24 -0.82
C MET A 124 23.78 -12.14 0.07
N ALA A 125 22.89 -11.38 0.73
CA ALA A 125 22.97 -11.11 2.18
C ALA A 125 21.67 -10.52 2.78
N LEU A 126 20.76 -9.94 2.00
CA LEU A 126 19.48 -9.42 2.54
C LEU A 126 18.22 -9.91 1.82
N PHE A 127 18.26 -10.26 0.54
CA PHE A 127 17.13 -10.85 -0.19
C PHE A 127 17.63 -11.77 -1.32
N PRO A 128 17.62 -13.11 -1.16
CA PRO A 128 17.93 -14.03 -2.23
C PRO A 128 16.67 -14.31 -3.06
N THR A 129 16.79 -14.23 -4.40
CA THR A 129 15.78 -14.53 -5.45
C THR A 129 14.85 -13.41 -5.88
N LEU A 130 15.38 -12.41 -6.61
CA LEU A 130 14.55 -11.43 -7.31
C LEU A 130 15.22 -11.06 -8.64
N TRP A 131 14.83 -11.73 -9.72
CA TRP A 131 15.28 -11.38 -11.07
C TRP A 131 14.28 -11.84 -12.14
N ASP A 132 14.02 -10.95 -13.10
CA ASP A 132 13.38 -11.13 -14.42
C ASP A 132 11.88 -10.74 -14.60
N SER A 133 11.48 -9.51 -14.24
CA SER A 133 10.40 -8.76 -14.94
C SER A 133 10.40 -7.27 -14.54
N ALA A 134 10.18 -6.34 -15.49
CA ALA A 134 10.23 -4.89 -15.25
C ALA A 134 9.16 -4.35 -14.26
N ALA A 135 8.17 -5.15 -13.88
CA ALA A 135 7.22 -4.82 -12.81
C ALA A 135 7.74 -5.27 -11.43
N THR A 136 8.43 -6.41 -11.35
CA THR A 136 9.02 -6.94 -10.11
C THR A 136 10.19 -6.09 -9.57
N GLU A 137 10.91 -5.37 -10.44
CA GLU A 137 12.04 -4.54 -10.05
C GLU A 137 11.64 -3.42 -9.07
N ASN A 138 10.43 -2.87 -9.19
CA ASN A 138 9.97 -1.75 -8.36
C ASN A 138 9.58 -2.21 -6.95
N TRP A 139 9.02 -3.42 -6.84
CA TRP A 139 8.59 -4.01 -5.57
C TRP A 139 9.77 -4.30 -4.65
N ASN A 140 10.91 -4.70 -5.21
CA ASN A 140 12.12 -4.97 -4.43
C ASN A 140 12.62 -3.74 -3.68
N TYR A 141 12.45 -2.55 -4.25
CA TYR A 141 12.79 -1.30 -3.58
C TYR A 141 11.75 -0.92 -2.53
N LEU A 142 10.47 -1.23 -2.76
CA LEU A 142 9.43 -1.04 -1.74
C LEU A 142 9.75 -1.83 -0.47
N CYS A 143 10.33 -3.02 -0.59
CA CYS A 143 10.76 -3.83 0.54
C CYS A 143 11.80 -3.15 1.44
N ILE A 144 12.62 -2.25 0.90
CA ILE A 144 13.58 -1.47 1.70
C ILE A 144 12.86 -0.50 2.65
N PHE A 145 11.69 0.00 2.23
CA PHE A 145 10.87 0.91 3.02
C PHE A 145 9.91 0.18 3.96
N MET A 146 9.60 -1.09 3.66
CA MET A 146 8.80 -1.99 4.48
C MET A 146 9.66 -2.59 5.61
N SER A 147 9.89 -1.81 6.66
CA SER A 147 10.64 -2.27 7.83
C SER A 147 9.78 -3.14 8.77
N GLU A 148 10.43 -3.87 9.67
CA GLU A 148 9.77 -4.63 10.75
C GLU A 148 8.84 -3.76 11.61
N SER A 149 9.05 -2.45 11.58
CA SER A 149 8.36 -1.49 12.42
C SER A 149 6.96 -1.14 11.91
N VAL A 150 6.63 -1.47 10.66
CA VAL A 150 5.35 -1.20 10.01
C VAL A 150 4.25 -2.09 10.60
N SER A 151 3.18 -1.45 11.07
CA SER A 151 2.01 -2.12 11.66
C SER A 151 0.73 -1.94 10.85
N SER A 152 0.67 -0.92 9.99
CA SER A 152 -0.50 -0.65 9.14
C SER A 152 -0.06 -0.34 7.72
N ILE A 153 -0.73 -0.95 6.75
CA ILE A 153 -0.51 -0.68 5.34
C ILE A 153 -1.83 -0.40 4.66
N TYR A 154 -1.83 0.66 3.85
CA TYR A 154 -2.86 0.96 2.90
C TYR A 154 -2.28 0.91 1.50
N LEU A 155 -2.68 -0.08 0.69
CA LEU A 155 -2.27 -0.19 -0.71
C LEU A 155 -3.44 0.16 -1.62
N PHE A 156 -3.26 1.17 -2.45
CA PHE A 156 -3.96 1.25 -3.71
C PHE A 156 -3.16 0.43 -4.71
N VAL A 157 -3.63 -0.72 -5.19
CA VAL A 157 -2.85 -1.56 -6.10
C VAL A 157 -3.30 -1.35 -7.54
N MET A 158 -2.37 -1.48 -8.50
CA MET A 158 -2.65 -1.32 -9.94
C MET A 158 -2.80 -2.65 -10.69
N ASP A 159 -2.21 -3.74 -10.19
CA ASP A 159 -2.28 -5.07 -10.77
C ASP A 159 -2.24 -6.19 -9.71
N THR A 160 -2.61 -7.41 -10.09
CA THR A 160 -2.64 -8.55 -9.16
C THR A 160 -1.26 -9.08 -8.83
N GLU A 161 -0.32 -9.03 -9.77
CA GLU A 161 1.05 -9.52 -9.62
C GLU A 161 1.78 -8.78 -8.50
N GLY A 162 1.68 -7.44 -8.48
CA GLY A 162 2.27 -6.61 -7.45
C GLY A 162 1.70 -6.85 -6.05
N PHE A 163 0.40 -7.15 -5.95
CA PHE A 163 -0.20 -7.55 -4.67
C PHE A 163 0.34 -8.90 -4.17
N VAL A 164 0.49 -9.88 -5.06
CA VAL A 164 1.03 -11.20 -4.71
C VAL A 164 2.49 -11.09 -4.25
N CYS A 165 3.31 -10.33 -4.99
CA CYS A 165 4.69 -10.02 -4.59
C CYS A 165 4.74 -9.34 -3.21
N PHE A 166 3.91 -8.31 -3.03
CA PHE A 166 3.79 -7.62 -1.74
C PHE A 166 3.48 -8.59 -0.59
N LEU A 167 2.51 -9.49 -0.76
CA LEU A 167 2.15 -10.43 0.30
C LEU A 167 3.32 -11.38 0.66
N SER A 168 4.04 -11.86 -0.34
CA SER A 168 5.23 -12.71 -0.11
C SER A 168 6.28 -11.97 0.72
N ASP A 169 6.54 -10.71 0.39
CA ASP A 169 7.54 -9.90 1.09
C ASP A 169 7.06 -9.44 2.46
N ALA A 170 5.77 -9.13 2.61
CA ALA A 170 5.16 -8.71 3.85
C ALA A 170 5.33 -9.77 4.95
N VAL A 171 5.18 -11.04 4.60
CA VAL A 171 5.39 -12.16 5.52
C VAL A 171 6.79 -12.18 6.11
N THR A 172 7.79 -11.79 5.32
CA THR A 172 9.20 -11.82 5.74
C THR A 172 9.61 -10.53 6.45
N ASN A 173 9.19 -9.38 5.92
CA ASN A 173 9.71 -8.08 6.31
C ASN A 173 8.87 -7.37 7.37
N MET A 174 7.59 -7.74 7.52
CA MET A 174 6.64 -7.02 8.38
C MET A 174 5.96 -7.99 9.36
N PRO A 175 6.74 -8.64 10.26
CA PRO A 175 6.18 -9.58 11.23
C PRO A 175 5.17 -8.91 12.18
N HIS A 176 5.20 -7.58 12.33
CA HIS A 176 4.31 -6.81 13.18
C HIS A 176 3.12 -6.19 12.45
N LEU A 177 2.86 -6.56 11.19
CA LEU A 177 1.72 -6.06 10.43
C LEU A 177 0.39 -6.46 11.11
N GLN A 178 -0.40 -5.47 11.50
CA GLN A 178 -1.67 -5.61 12.20
C GLN A 178 -2.87 -5.19 11.36
N SER A 179 -2.68 -4.28 10.41
CA SER A 179 -3.74 -3.73 9.57
C SER A 179 -3.32 -3.72 8.11
N LEU A 180 -4.15 -4.31 7.25
CA LEU A 180 -3.97 -4.30 5.80
C LEU A 180 -5.23 -3.79 5.14
N ARG A 181 -5.15 -2.63 4.49
CA ARG A 181 -6.20 -2.13 3.61
C ARG A 181 -5.74 -2.20 2.17
N LEU A 182 -6.52 -2.88 1.34
CA LEU A 182 -6.30 -3.01 -0.09
C LEU A 182 -7.45 -2.33 -0.83
N THR A 183 -7.12 -1.43 -1.74
CA THR A 183 -8.08 -0.84 -2.68
C THR A 183 -7.57 -1.08 -4.08
N HIS A 184 -8.40 -1.63 -4.96
CA HIS A 184 -8.00 -1.82 -6.35
C HIS A 184 -9.20 -1.68 -7.27
N PRO A 185 -9.12 -0.88 -8.35
CA PRO A 185 -10.27 -0.56 -9.19
C PRO A 185 -10.80 -1.72 -10.04
N ASP A 186 -9.95 -2.67 -10.45
CA ASP A 186 -10.31 -3.78 -11.35
C ASP A 186 -9.47 -5.06 -11.11
N LEU A 187 -9.50 -5.60 -9.89
CA LEU A 187 -8.53 -6.63 -9.49
C LEU A 187 -8.98 -8.00 -10.03
N LYS A 188 -8.25 -8.57 -10.98
CA LYS A 188 -8.58 -9.89 -11.55
C LYS A 188 -7.54 -10.92 -11.15
N PHE A 189 -7.82 -11.66 -10.09
CA PHE A 189 -6.92 -12.72 -9.66
C PHE A 189 -7.00 -13.93 -10.59
N SER A 190 -5.83 -14.40 -11.03
CA SER A 190 -5.73 -15.74 -11.59
C SER A 190 -5.89 -16.79 -10.49
N PRO A 191 -6.24 -18.05 -10.81
CA PRO A 191 -6.26 -19.13 -9.82
C PRO A 191 -4.94 -19.30 -9.06
N SER A 192 -3.80 -19.05 -9.72
CA SER A 192 -2.47 -19.08 -9.10
C SER A 192 -2.29 -17.95 -8.08
N ASP A 193 -2.75 -16.74 -8.41
CA ASP A 193 -2.69 -15.60 -7.48
C ASP A 193 -3.51 -15.88 -6.22
N LEU A 194 -4.72 -16.43 -6.39
CA LEU A 194 -5.59 -16.82 -5.29
C LEU A 194 -4.92 -17.87 -4.40
N GLN A 195 -4.26 -18.87 -5.00
CA GLN A 195 -3.53 -19.88 -4.25
C GLN A 195 -2.39 -19.25 -3.44
N MET A 196 -1.61 -18.34 -4.04
CA MET A 196 -0.54 -17.63 -3.34
C MET A 196 -1.07 -16.79 -2.18
N ILE A 197 -2.16 -16.04 -2.39
CA ILE A 197 -2.81 -15.24 -1.34
C ILE A 197 -3.26 -16.15 -0.19
N THR A 198 -3.87 -17.28 -0.51
CA THR A 198 -4.38 -18.27 0.46
C THR A 198 -3.27 -18.88 1.31
N LEU A 199 -2.07 -19.07 0.71
CA LEU A 199 -0.91 -19.60 1.41
C LEU A 199 -0.16 -18.54 2.22
N SER A 200 -0.09 -17.30 1.72
CA SER A 200 0.69 -16.22 2.33
C SER A 200 -0.04 -15.49 3.45
N LEU A 201 -1.35 -15.23 3.31
CA LEU A 201 -2.12 -14.49 4.33
C LEU A 201 -2.01 -15.10 5.73
N PRO A 202 -2.17 -16.42 5.93
CA PRO A 202 -2.09 -17.03 7.27
C PRO A 202 -0.72 -16.90 7.94
N LEU A 203 0.32 -16.59 7.17
CA LEU A 203 1.67 -16.37 7.70
C LEU A 203 1.80 -14.99 8.36
N LEU A 204 0.90 -14.05 8.07
CA LEU A 204 0.79 -12.74 8.74
C LEU A 204 0.09 -12.88 10.10
N ARG A 205 0.75 -13.56 11.04
CA ARG A 205 0.15 -13.99 12.31
C ARG A 205 -0.41 -12.85 13.17
N ASN A 206 0.09 -11.63 13.02
CA ASN A 206 -0.35 -10.48 13.81
C ASN A 206 -1.46 -9.67 13.14
N LEU A 207 -1.93 -10.08 11.97
CA LEU A 207 -2.95 -9.36 11.22
C LEU A 207 -4.30 -9.45 11.95
N THR A 208 -4.83 -8.28 12.34
CA THR A 208 -6.08 -8.14 13.09
C THR A 208 -7.16 -7.40 12.32
N ASN A 209 -6.78 -6.57 11.35
CA ASN A 209 -7.71 -5.80 10.54
C ASN A 209 -7.38 -5.98 9.06
N ILE A 210 -8.40 -6.36 8.29
CA ILE A 210 -8.33 -6.41 6.84
C ILE A 210 -9.48 -5.57 6.28
N ASP A 211 -9.16 -4.70 5.32
CA ASP A 211 -10.15 -3.90 4.60
C ASP A 211 -9.92 -4.05 3.10
N LEU A 212 -10.81 -4.75 2.43
CA LEU A 212 -10.73 -5.06 1.01
C LEU A 212 -11.80 -4.26 0.26
N ASN A 213 -11.33 -3.35 -0.59
CA ASN A 213 -12.17 -2.46 -1.35
C ASN A 213 -12.04 -2.74 -2.86
N PHE A 214 -13.10 -3.29 -3.43
CA PHE A 214 -13.21 -3.66 -4.84
C PHE A 214 -14.41 -2.95 -5.48
N PRO A 215 -14.19 -1.86 -6.24
CA PRO A 215 -15.27 -1.03 -6.75
C PRO A 215 -15.93 -1.57 -8.02
N LYS A 216 -15.42 -2.65 -8.63
CA LYS A 216 -16.10 -3.32 -9.73
C LYS A 216 -16.86 -4.54 -9.23
N PRO A 217 -18.19 -4.60 -9.42
CA PRO A 217 -18.96 -5.80 -9.13
C PRO A 217 -18.59 -6.90 -10.13
N GLY A 218 -18.44 -8.13 -9.65
CA GLY A 218 -18.22 -9.31 -10.51
C GLY A 218 -16.88 -10.03 -10.31
N ILE A 219 -16.09 -9.68 -9.30
CA ILE A 219 -15.05 -10.59 -8.80
C ILE A 219 -15.76 -11.48 -7.78
N PRO A 220 -16.15 -12.73 -8.12
CA PRO A 220 -16.63 -13.65 -7.11
C PRO A 220 -15.54 -13.73 -6.04
N ILE A 221 -15.90 -13.44 -4.78
CA ILE A 221 -15.01 -13.74 -3.65
C ILE A 221 -14.82 -15.25 -3.72
N HIS A 222 -13.69 -15.67 -4.28
CA HIS A 222 -13.44 -17.07 -4.48
C HIS A 222 -13.40 -17.76 -3.12
N HIS A 223 -14.01 -18.94 -3.02
CA HIS A 223 -13.91 -19.81 -1.84
C HIS A 223 -12.46 -19.95 -1.34
N THR A 224 -11.47 -19.89 -2.24
CA THR A 224 -10.05 -19.90 -1.89
C THR A 224 -9.63 -18.72 -1.01
N ILE A 225 -10.10 -17.49 -1.29
CA ILE A 225 -9.80 -16.32 -0.45
C ILE A 225 -10.45 -16.50 0.93
N VAL A 226 -11.70 -16.94 0.95
CA VAL A 226 -12.45 -17.27 2.18
C VAL A 226 -11.70 -18.30 3.03
N GLU A 227 -11.16 -19.34 2.40
CA GLU A 227 -10.33 -20.35 3.07
C GLU A 227 -9.01 -19.77 3.62
N GLY A 228 -8.36 -18.87 2.88
CA GLY A 228 -7.17 -18.18 3.36
C GLY A 228 -7.47 -17.28 4.56
N LEU A 229 -8.57 -16.55 4.48
CA LEU A 229 -9.04 -15.65 5.53
C LEU A 229 -9.46 -16.40 6.79
N SER A 230 -10.18 -17.52 6.67
CA SER A 230 -10.63 -18.31 7.83
C SER A 230 -9.49 -18.89 8.67
N ARG A 231 -8.28 -18.98 8.10
CA ARG A 231 -7.06 -19.40 8.80
C ARG A 231 -6.41 -18.28 9.63
N LEU A 232 -6.89 -17.04 9.54
CA LEU A 232 -6.42 -15.91 10.33
C LEU A 232 -7.08 -15.89 11.72
N SER A 233 -6.54 -16.66 12.66
CA SER A 233 -7.10 -16.80 14.01
C SER A 233 -7.13 -15.51 14.84
N ASN A 234 -6.37 -14.48 14.44
CA ASN A 234 -6.28 -13.20 15.14
C ASN A 234 -7.09 -12.09 14.47
N LEU A 235 -7.82 -12.39 13.39
CA LEU A 235 -8.60 -11.40 12.67
C LEU A 235 -9.78 -10.92 13.53
N LYS A 236 -9.85 -9.61 13.78
CA LYS A 236 -10.89 -8.94 14.55
C LYS A 236 -11.87 -8.17 13.68
N THR A 237 -11.36 -7.59 12.60
CA THR A 237 -12.15 -6.77 11.69
C THR A 237 -11.88 -7.19 10.27
N LEU A 238 -12.96 -7.49 9.55
CA LEU A 238 -12.93 -7.69 8.11
C LEU A 238 -13.96 -6.77 7.46
N VAL A 239 -13.46 -5.79 6.71
CA VAL A 239 -14.30 -4.89 5.91
C VAL A 239 -14.21 -5.33 4.46
N PHE A 240 -15.36 -5.57 3.85
CA PHE A 240 -15.48 -5.76 2.42
C PHE A 240 -16.35 -4.64 1.86
N THR A 241 -15.74 -3.80 1.03
CA THR A 241 -16.46 -2.75 0.31
C THR A 241 -16.60 -3.18 -1.15
N ILE A 242 -17.84 -3.42 -1.57
CA ILE A 242 -18.19 -3.73 -2.95
C ILE A 242 -19.04 -2.57 -3.46
N PHE A 243 -18.55 -1.84 -4.46
CA PHE A 243 -19.36 -0.79 -5.07
C PHE A 243 -20.31 -1.40 -6.09
N HIS A 244 -21.58 -1.02 -5.99
CA HIS A 244 -22.59 -1.42 -6.97
C HIS A 244 -22.39 -0.63 -8.28
N ALA A 245 -22.39 -1.34 -9.41
CA ALA A 245 -22.55 -0.69 -10.70
C ALA A 245 -23.94 -0.03 -10.75
N PRO A 246 -24.05 1.18 -11.32
CA PRO A 246 -25.35 1.84 -11.47
C PRO A 246 -26.31 0.94 -12.28
N PHE A 247 -27.51 0.75 -11.71
CA PHE A 247 -28.71 0.06 -12.18
C PHE A 247 -28.66 -0.73 -13.52
N GLY A 248 -28.97 -2.03 -13.43
CA GLY A 248 -29.42 -2.84 -14.58
C GLY A 248 -28.74 -4.20 -14.76
N ALA A 249 -27.56 -4.39 -14.16
CA ALA A 249 -26.82 -5.65 -14.20
C ALA A 249 -26.66 -6.24 -12.80
N VAL A 250 -27.78 -6.50 -12.10
CA VAL A 250 -27.76 -7.33 -10.88
C VAL A 250 -27.66 -8.78 -11.33
N ASN A 251 -26.45 -9.17 -11.73
CA ASN A 251 -26.14 -10.50 -12.22
C ASN A 251 -25.79 -11.43 -11.05
N MET A 252 -26.04 -12.72 -11.21
CA MET A 252 -25.94 -13.80 -10.21
C MET A 252 -24.68 -13.79 -9.33
N ASP A 253 -23.58 -13.18 -9.78
CA ASP A 253 -22.29 -13.12 -9.07
C ASP A 253 -22.37 -12.46 -7.69
N LEU A 254 -23.29 -11.52 -7.48
CA LEU A 254 -23.51 -10.92 -6.16
C LEU A 254 -24.05 -11.94 -5.15
N GLN A 255 -24.94 -12.85 -5.58
CA GLN A 255 -25.50 -13.87 -4.69
C GLN A 255 -24.41 -14.86 -4.23
N TYR A 256 -23.48 -15.23 -5.12
CA TYR A 256 -22.35 -16.07 -4.76
C TYR A 256 -21.40 -15.39 -3.78
N GLY A 257 -21.10 -14.09 -3.99
CA GLY A 257 -20.26 -13.33 -3.07
C GLY A 257 -20.85 -13.22 -1.66
N PHE A 258 -22.16 -12.94 -1.55
CA PHE A 258 -22.84 -12.87 -0.25
C PHE A 258 -22.92 -14.23 0.44
N ALA A 259 -23.16 -15.32 -0.30
CA ALA A 259 -23.18 -16.67 0.28
C ALA A 259 -21.83 -17.04 0.92
N SER A 260 -20.71 -16.71 0.27
CA SER A 260 -19.37 -16.93 0.82
C SER A 260 -19.06 -16.02 2.02
N LEU A 261 -19.62 -14.80 2.08
CA LEU A 261 -19.50 -13.94 3.25
C LEU A 261 -20.34 -14.43 4.42
N GLU A 262 -21.53 -14.99 4.16
CA GLU A 262 -22.34 -15.66 5.18
C GLU A 262 -21.62 -16.89 5.74
N GLU A 263 -20.95 -17.66 4.89
CA GLU A 263 -20.10 -18.77 5.33
C GLU A 263 -18.95 -18.29 6.24
N LEU A 264 -18.26 -17.21 5.87
CA LEU A 264 -17.25 -16.58 6.73
C LEU A 264 -17.83 -16.10 8.06
N LYS A 265 -19.04 -15.54 8.04
CA LYS A 265 -19.72 -15.09 9.25
C LYS A 265 -20.03 -16.25 10.18
N LEU A 266 -20.54 -17.36 9.65
CA LEU A 266 -20.78 -18.57 10.42
C LEU A 266 -19.50 -19.15 11.02
N LEU A 267 -18.37 -19.03 10.33
CA LEU A 267 -17.07 -19.48 10.83
C LEU A 267 -16.51 -18.60 11.97
N TRP A 268 -16.98 -17.36 12.11
CA TRP A 268 -16.36 -16.36 13.00
C TRP A 268 -17.27 -15.75 14.07
N ASP A 269 -18.59 -15.96 14.00
CA ASP A 269 -19.55 -15.43 15.00
C ASP A 269 -19.22 -15.92 16.43
N ASP A 270 -18.48 -17.02 16.59
CA ASP A 270 -18.04 -17.54 17.90
C ASP A 270 -16.79 -16.83 18.48
N ASP A 271 -15.98 -16.15 17.65
CA ASP A 271 -14.67 -15.59 18.05
C ASP A 271 -14.67 -14.05 18.22
N GLY A 272 -15.83 -13.40 18.06
CA GLY A 272 -15.97 -11.94 18.23
C GLY A 272 -15.38 -11.10 17.09
N CYS A 273 -15.17 -11.69 15.91
CA CYS A 273 -14.77 -10.96 14.70
C CYS A 273 -15.97 -10.18 14.12
N THR A 274 -15.74 -8.93 13.74
CA THR A 274 -16.75 -8.07 13.10
C THR A 274 -16.55 -8.07 11.59
N ILE A 275 -17.50 -8.67 10.86
CA ILE A 275 -17.56 -8.61 9.40
C ILE A 275 -18.51 -7.49 9.01
N THR A 276 -18.00 -6.49 8.29
CA THR A 276 -18.81 -5.41 7.73
C THR A 276 -18.78 -5.49 6.21
N ALA A 277 -19.92 -5.84 5.61
CA ALA A 277 -20.13 -5.73 4.18
C ALA A 277 -20.81 -4.39 3.89
N ILE A 278 -20.11 -3.46 3.24
CA ILE A 278 -20.67 -2.16 2.87
C ILE A 278 -21.03 -2.21 1.38
N GLY A 279 -22.32 -2.38 1.10
CA GLY A 279 -22.88 -2.12 -0.22
C GLY A 279 -23.19 -0.63 -0.35
N ALA A 280 -22.30 0.13 -0.99
CA ALA A 280 -22.58 1.53 -1.29
C ALA A 280 -23.54 1.59 -2.49
N HIS A 281 -24.81 1.86 -2.24
CA HIS A 281 -25.77 2.21 -3.28
C HIS A 281 -25.56 3.68 -3.67
N ILE A 282 -24.72 3.94 -4.67
CA ILE A 282 -24.57 5.28 -5.22
C ILE A 282 -25.77 5.53 -6.15
N SER A 283 -26.83 6.13 -5.61
CA SER A 283 -27.88 6.75 -6.43
C SER A 283 -27.31 8.03 -7.05
N LEU A 284 -26.77 7.94 -8.26
CA LEU A 284 -26.63 9.13 -9.09
C LEU A 284 -28.05 9.52 -9.53
N PHE A 285 -28.43 10.76 -9.24
CA PHE A 285 -29.75 11.35 -9.48
C PHE A 285 -30.33 11.04 -10.87
N ASP A 286 -31.68 10.93 -10.92
CA ASP A 286 -32.53 10.78 -12.12
C ASP A 286 -32.20 11.77 -13.26
#